data_AF-A0A438I0W4-F1
#
_entry.id   AF-A0A438I0W4-F1
#
_cell.length_a   1.000
_cell.length_b   1.000
_cell.length_c   1.000
_cell.angle_alpha   90.00
_cell.angle_beta   90.00
_cell.angle_gamma   90.00
#
_symmetry.space_group_name_H-M   'P 1'
#
loop_
_entity.id
_entity.type
_entity.pdbx_description
1 polymer ?
#
loop_
_entity_poly.entity_id
_entity_poly.type
_entity_poly.pdbx_seq_one_letter_code
_entity_poly.pdbx_strand_id
1 'polypeptide(L)'
;MHGRVNRLKHHLAGTHHGMKPCNKVSEDARLECKEALANFKDQKTKRNELFQEIGMGPTSMHESALSKTIGTLGRGSGSVSGSGEPIPRGPMDKFTTSQPRQTTLNSKWKQEERKEGNAFANFGPGFKPSSMHEMRTCILKEEVNDLSIIMEDHKKAWKQYGYSIMSDGWTDGKSRCLINFLVNSPTGTWFMKSIDASDTIKNGELMFKYLDEVVEEIAEENVVQVITDNASNYVNVGMRLMEKRRKLWWTPCTAHCIDLILEDIGKLNVHATTLSRTTVPLVSVLREVDSEERPAMGYIYELMDSAKEKIAFNCRGVERKYGPIWRKIDVRWTPQLHRPLHATGYYLNPQLRYGDKFFNADEVRKGLFECMDRMLDYQERLKADIQLDSYDQAMGEFGSRIAIDLEH
;
A
#
# COMPACT_ATOMS: atom_id res chain seq x y z
N MET A 1 9.20 -18.50 17.51
CA MET A 1 8.82 -19.29 18.72
C MET A 1 8.32 -20.72 18.38
N HIS A 2 9.13 -21.60 17.80
CA HIS A 2 8.64 -22.87 17.22
C HIS A 2 8.18 -23.97 18.20
N GLY A 3 8.44 -23.83 19.50
CA GLY A 3 8.23 -24.90 20.47
C GLY A 3 6.79 -25.10 21.01
N ARG A 4 5.81 -24.23 20.73
CA ARG A 4 4.45 -24.35 21.33
C ARG A 4 3.56 -25.35 20.59
N VAL A 5 3.45 -25.24 19.26
CA VAL A 5 2.60 -26.13 18.44
C VAL A 5 3.08 -27.57 18.48
N ASN A 6 4.39 -27.82 18.40
CA ASN A 6 4.93 -29.17 18.45
C ASN A 6 4.67 -29.86 19.82
N ARG A 7 4.71 -29.09 20.92
CA ARG A 7 4.37 -29.60 22.26
C ARG A 7 2.89 -29.97 22.39
N LEU A 8 1.99 -29.18 21.80
CA LEU A 8 0.56 -29.49 21.76
C LEU A 8 0.27 -30.78 20.98
N LYS A 9 0.91 -30.98 19.81
CA LYS A 9 0.75 -32.21 19.00
C LYS A 9 1.13 -33.48 19.79
N HIS A 10 2.26 -33.46 20.50
CA HIS A 10 2.68 -34.60 21.33
C HIS A 10 1.77 -34.85 22.55
N HIS A 11 1.22 -33.80 23.16
CA HIS A 11 0.25 -33.91 24.27
C HIS A 11 -1.07 -34.58 23.82
N LEU A 12 -1.58 -34.22 22.64
CA LEU A 12 -2.81 -34.78 22.06
C LEU A 12 -2.60 -36.22 21.57
N ALA A 13 -1.50 -36.50 20.87
CA ALA A 13 -1.15 -37.85 20.38
C ALA A 13 -0.83 -38.87 21.49
N GLY A 14 -0.60 -38.42 22.73
CA GLY A 14 -0.28 -39.26 23.88
C GLY A 14 1.15 -39.84 23.88
N THR A 15 2.06 -39.32 23.06
CA THR A 15 3.44 -39.79 22.95
C THR A 15 4.33 -39.19 24.04
N HIS A 16 5.05 -40.03 24.80
CA HIS A 16 5.86 -39.59 25.95
C HIS A 16 7.19 -38.89 25.57
N HIS A 17 7.11 -37.60 25.23
CA HIS A 17 8.26 -36.69 25.18
C HIS A 17 8.18 -35.66 26.33
N GLY A 18 8.33 -36.13 27.58
CA GLY A 18 8.43 -35.27 28.77
C GLY A 18 7.15 -34.51 29.16
N MET A 19 6.00 -34.87 28.60
CA MET A 19 4.70 -34.23 28.87
C MET A 19 3.65 -35.28 29.20
N LYS A 20 2.71 -34.95 30.11
CA LYS A 20 1.57 -35.82 30.41
C LYS A 20 0.63 -35.88 29.19
N PRO A 21 0.08 -37.06 28.83
CA PRO A 21 -0.89 -37.19 27.75
C PRO A 21 -2.23 -36.51 28.10
N CYS A 22 -3.00 -36.11 27.08
CA CYS A 22 -4.37 -35.63 27.29
C CYS A 22 -5.36 -36.79 27.49
N ASN A 23 -6.24 -36.66 28.48
CA ASN A 23 -7.28 -37.66 28.83
C ASN A 23 -8.68 -37.29 28.30
N LYS A 24 -8.80 -36.23 27.48
CA LYS A 24 -10.07 -35.70 26.95
C LYS A 24 -10.23 -35.84 25.42
N VAL A 25 -9.29 -36.50 24.75
CA VAL A 25 -9.26 -36.68 23.29
C VAL A 25 -9.83 -38.06 22.97
N SER A 26 -10.66 -38.17 21.93
CA SER A 26 -11.13 -39.47 21.41
C SER A 26 -9.97 -40.27 20.79
N GLU A 27 -10.06 -41.59 20.78
CA GLU A 27 -8.98 -42.42 20.23
C GLU A 27 -8.77 -42.20 18.72
N ASP A 28 -9.82 -41.84 17.96
CA ASP A 28 -9.72 -41.50 16.53
C ASP A 28 -8.85 -40.25 16.32
N ALA A 29 -9.17 -39.14 17.00
CA ALA A 29 -8.39 -37.90 16.94
C ALA A 29 -6.96 -38.08 17.49
N ARG A 30 -6.77 -39.04 18.41
CA ARG A 30 -5.45 -39.44 18.92
C ARG A 30 -4.64 -40.21 17.88
N LEU A 31 -5.29 -41.03 17.05
CA LEU A 31 -4.66 -41.76 15.94
C LEU A 31 -4.23 -40.79 14.82
N GLU A 32 -5.12 -39.89 14.38
CA GLU A 32 -4.79 -38.83 13.42
C GLU A 32 -3.57 -38.00 13.88
N CYS A 33 -3.52 -37.63 15.16
CA CYS A 33 -2.38 -36.89 15.73
C CYS A 33 -1.07 -37.71 15.73
N LYS A 34 -1.14 -39.04 15.86
CA LYS A 34 0.04 -39.94 15.76
C LYS A 34 0.52 -40.07 14.32
N GLU A 35 -0.40 -40.25 13.37
CA GLU A 35 -0.09 -40.36 11.94
C GLU A 35 0.51 -39.06 11.39
N ALA A 36 -0.06 -37.91 11.76
CA ALA A 36 0.53 -36.61 11.44
C ALA A 36 1.97 -36.49 11.96
N LEU A 37 2.23 -36.90 13.22
CA LEU A 37 3.58 -36.89 13.79
C LEU A 37 4.54 -37.89 13.13
N ALA A 38 4.05 -39.03 12.64
CA ALA A 38 4.83 -39.98 11.86
C ALA A 38 5.20 -39.39 10.49
N ASN A 39 4.23 -38.85 9.75
CA ASN A 39 4.44 -38.21 8.45
C ASN A 39 5.42 -37.02 8.54
N PHE A 40 5.34 -36.19 9.59
CA PHE A 40 6.33 -35.13 9.83
C PHE A 40 7.74 -35.66 10.13
N LYS A 41 7.88 -36.83 10.75
CA LYS A 41 9.20 -37.48 10.94
C LYS A 41 9.72 -38.03 9.62
N ASP A 42 8.90 -38.74 8.87
CA ASP A 42 9.25 -39.33 7.57
C ASP A 42 9.70 -38.27 6.55
N GLN A 43 8.95 -37.17 6.44
CA GLN A 43 9.32 -36.02 5.61
C GLN A 43 10.65 -35.39 6.08
N LYS A 44 10.87 -35.28 7.38
CA LYS A 44 12.13 -34.74 7.94
C LYS A 44 13.31 -35.68 7.69
N THR A 45 13.12 -36.99 7.75
CA THR A 45 14.16 -38.00 7.47
C THR A 45 14.53 -37.97 5.99
N LYS A 46 13.56 -38.10 5.07
CA LYS A 46 13.78 -38.02 3.62
C LYS A 46 14.46 -36.71 3.20
N ARG A 47 14.06 -35.60 3.81
CA ARG A 47 14.70 -34.29 3.60
C ARG A 47 16.14 -34.25 4.12
N ASN A 48 16.42 -34.85 5.27
CA ASN A 48 17.77 -34.91 5.83
C ASN A 48 18.69 -35.86 5.02
N GLU A 49 18.17 -36.97 4.50
CA GLU A 49 18.88 -37.87 3.58
C GLU A 49 19.25 -37.14 2.29
N LEU A 50 18.30 -36.40 1.70
CA LEU A 50 18.54 -35.54 0.53
C LEU A 50 19.59 -34.44 0.81
N PHE A 51 19.58 -33.81 2.00
CA PHE A 51 20.64 -32.87 2.40
C PHE A 51 22.02 -33.54 2.55
N GLN A 52 22.06 -34.83 2.89
CA GLN A 52 23.29 -35.61 3.00
C GLN A 52 23.84 -35.99 1.62
N GLU A 53 22.97 -36.27 0.64
CA GLU A 53 23.33 -36.48 -0.77
C GLU A 53 23.86 -35.19 -1.45
N ILE A 54 23.35 -34.02 -1.05
CA ILE A 54 23.76 -32.70 -1.59
C ILE A 54 25.04 -32.16 -0.89
N GLY A 55 25.54 -32.85 0.15
CA GLY A 55 26.89 -32.62 0.69
C GLY A 55 27.06 -31.40 1.63
N MET A 56 25.98 -30.81 2.14
CA MET A 56 26.04 -29.67 3.06
C MET A 56 25.74 -30.07 4.51
N GLY A 57 26.78 -30.13 5.35
CA GLY A 57 26.67 -30.41 6.78
C GLY A 57 26.21 -29.21 7.63
N PRO A 58 25.59 -29.43 8.80
CA PRO A 58 25.05 -28.35 9.63
C PRO A 58 26.11 -27.70 10.54
N THR A 59 26.18 -26.36 10.54
CA THR A 59 27.00 -25.58 11.48
C THR A 59 26.15 -24.86 12.54
N SER A 60 26.72 -24.69 13.73
CA SER A 60 26.01 -24.29 14.96
C SER A 60 25.99 -22.78 15.20
N MET A 61 24.97 -22.32 15.94
CA MET A 61 24.76 -20.93 16.33
C MET A 61 25.80 -20.41 17.33
N HIS A 62 26.03 -19.10 17.35
CA HIS A 62 26.48 -18.38 18.55
C HIS A 62 25.72 -17.05 18.71
N GLU A 63 25.44 -16.67 19.94
CA GLU A 63 24.53 -15.58 20.32
C GLU A 63 25.24 -14.61 21.28
N SER A 64 25.11 -13.29 21.06
CA SER A 64 25.33 -12.22 22.05
C SER A 64 24.85 -10.88 21.44
N ALA A 65 23.78 -10.24 21.91
CA ALA A 65 23.62 -9.49 23.16
C ALA A 65 24.19 -8.05 23.11
N LEU A 66 23.30 -7.04 23.23
CA LEU A 66 23.63 -5.68 23.66
C LEU A 66 22.36 -4.96 24.17
N SER A 67 22.48 -4.21 25.27
CA SER A 67 21.42 -3.37 25.84
C SER A 67 22.03 -2.16 26.58
N LYS A 68 21.22 -1.10 26.78
CA LYS A 68 21.54 0.20 27.44
C LYS A 68 22.40 1.12 26.54
N THR A 69 22.25 2.45 26.58
CA THR A 69 22.06 3.34 27.75
C THR A 69 21.25 4.63 27.42
N ILE A 70 20.74 5.30 28.46
CA ILE A 70 19.94 6.55 28.46
C ILE A 70 20.85 7.80 28.56
N GLY A 71 20.46 8.97 28.03
CA GLY A 71 21.10 10.27 28.35
C GLY A 71 20.33 11.51 27.85
N THR A 72 20.25 12.57 28.68
CA THR A 72 19.42 13.78 28.48
C THR A 72 20.25 15.08 28.60
N LEU A 73 19.99 16.13 27.78
CA LEU A 73 20.19 17.61 27.98
C LEU A 73 20.10 18.37 26.61
N GLY A 74 19.90 19.70 26.49
CA GLY A 74 19.52 20.70 27.51
C GLY A 74 19.57 22.22 27.15
N ARG A 75 18.51 22.76 26.50
CA ARG A 75 17.91 24.12 26.72
C ARG A 75 18.58 25.43 26.20
N GLY A 76 17.76 26.32 25.58
CA GLY A 76 17.91 27.82 25.53
C GLY A 76 17.69 28.46 24.14
N SER A 77 17.32 29.75 23.94
CA SER A 77 16.36 30.68 24.62
C SER A 77 16.30 32.08 23.93
N GLY A 78 15.11 32.73 23.89
CA GLY A 78 14.87 34.16 23.52
C GLY A 78 14.06 34.37 22.23
N SER A 79 13.21 35.38 21.99
CA SER A 79 12.51 36.46 22.74
C SER A 79 11.80 37.34 21.67
N VAL A 80 10.46 37.49 21.65
CA VAL A 80 9.67 38.74 21.99
C VAL A 80 9.80 39.88 20.93
N SER A 81 8.79 40.65 20.45
CA SER A 81 7.40 41.00 20.87
C SER A 81 6.50 41.55 19.73
N GLY A 82 5.17 41.51 19.92
CA GLY A 82 4.21 42.58 19.51
C GLY A 82 3.27 42.29 18.32
N SER A 83 2.04 42.80 18.24
CA SER A 83 1.11 43.31 19.29
C SER A 83 -0.31 43.46 18.69
N GLY A 84 -1.33 42.85 19.29
CA GLY A 84 -2.74 42.97 18.86
C GLY A 84 -3.65 41.97 19.59
N GLU A 85 -4.80 42.43 20.09
CA GLU A 85 -5.67 41.63 20.96
C GLU A 85 -6.39 40.49 20.20
N PRO A 86 -6.37 39.23 20.71
CA PRO A 86 -7.10 38.13 20.11
C PRO A 86 -8.56 38.07 20.59
N ILE A 87 -9.47 37.90 19.62
CA ILE A 87 -10.90 37.60 19.84
C ILE A 87 -11.06 36.41 20.81
N PRO A 88 -12.07 36.40 21.71
CA PRO A 88 -12.22 35.34 22.72
C PRO A 88 -12.32 33.94 22.11
N ARG A 89 -11.32 33.11 22.41
CA ARG A 89 -11.20 31.73 21.88
C ARG A 89 -12.04 30.75 22.68
N GLY A 90 -12.64 29.78 21.97
CA GLY A 90 -13.51 28.78 22.56
C GLY A 90 -12.72 27.65 23.24
N PRO A 91 -13.38 26.79 24.06
CA PRO A 91 -12.72 25.63 24.68
C PRO A 91 -12.11 24.64 23.68
N MET A 92 -12.60 24.67 22.43
CA MET A 92 -12.22 23.76 21.35
C MET A 92 -10.87 24.12 20.71
N ASP A 93 -10.42 25.37 20.82
CA ASP A 93 -9.18 25.87 20.20
C ASP A 93 -7.91 25.29 20.85
N LYS A 94 -8.02 24.62 22.01
CA LYS A 94 -6.93 23.84 22.62
C LYS A 94 -6.48 22.63 21.78
N PHE A 95 -7.25 22.25 20.76
CA PHE A 95 -6.93 21.12 19.86
C PHE A 95 -6.55 21.58 18.44
N THR A 96 -6.50 22.89 18.19
CA THR A 96 -6.18 23.51 16.89
C THR A 96 -5.39 24.80 17.14
N THR A 97 -4.06 24.83 17.23
CA THR A 97 -3.10 24.26 16.26
C THR A 97 -1.67 24.28 16.80
N SER A 98 -0.85 23.33 16.34
CA SER A 98 0.56 23.60 15.98
C SER A 98 0.92 22.81 14.72
N GLN A 99 0.57 23.39 13.56
CA GLN A 99 0.91 22.92 12.20
C GLN A 99 0.69 21.42 11.90
N PRO A 100 -0.51 21.01 11.42
CA PRO A 100 -0.52 19.98 10.39
C PRO A 100 0.18 20.55 9.15
N ARG A 101 1.31 19.96 8.74
CA ARG A 101 1.87 20.23 7.41
C ARG A 101 0.95 19.59 6.35
N GLN A 102 -0.15 20.27 6.05
CA GLN A 102 -0.75 20.14 4.73
C GLN A 102 0.17 20.84 3.74
N THR A 103 1.16 20.12 3.23
CA THR A 103 1.82 20.43 1.95
C THR A 103 0.84 20.24 0.80
N THR A 104 -0.23 21.04 0.82
CA THR A 104 -0.91 21.40 -0.43
C THR A 104 0.15 21.94 -1.37
N LEU A 105 0.16 21.52 -2.63
CA LEU A 105 1.12 22.00 -3.64
C LEU A 105 1.21 23.54 -3.63
N ASN A 106 0.06 24.22 -3.48
CA ASN A 106 -0.09 25.65 -3.23
C ASN A 106 0.84 26.28 -2.16
N SER A 107 1.33 25.51 -1.17
CA SER A 107 2.22 26.01 -0.12
C SER A 107 3.70 25.96 -0.47
N LYS A 108 4.14 24.95 -1.25
CA LYS A 108 5.45 24.95 -1.92
C LYS A 108 5.46 25.98 -3.04
N TRP A 109 4.44 25.96 -3.91
CA TRP A 109 4.27 26.93 -5.00
C TRP A 109 4.31 28.38 -4.50
N LYS A 110 3.60 28.74 -3.42
CA LYS A 110 3.69 30.09 -2.81
C LYS A 110 5.01 30.41 -2.10
N GLN A 111 5.85 29.42 -1.83
CA GLN A 111 7.22 29.64 -1.37
C GLN A 111 8.19 29.77 -2.55
N GLU A 112 7.94 29.06 -3.64
CA GLU A 112 8.64 29.20 -4.93
C GLU A 112 8.32 30.55 -5.59
N GLU A 113 7.06 30.96 -5.72
CA GLU A 113 6.65 32.33 -6.14
C GLU A 113 7.31 33.43 -5.29
N ARG A 114 7.59 33.18 -4.00
CA ARG A 114 8.31 34.14 -3.14
C ARG A 114 9.83 34.12 -3.35
N LYS A 115 10.40 32.95 -3.68
CA LYS A 115 11.81 32.84 -4.09
C LYS A 115 12.03 33.47 -5.46
N GLU A 116 11.12 33.24 -6.40
CA GLU A 116 11.06 33.92 -7.69
C GLU A 116 10.83 35.42 -7.50
N GLY A 117 9.92 35.85 -6.62
CA GLY A 117 9.76 37.25 -6.22
C GLY A 117 11.06 37.91 -5.75
N ASN A 118 11.86 37.20 -4.96
CA ASN A 118 13.21 37.63 -4.58
C ASN A 118 14.23 37.53 -5.73
N ALA A 119 14.08 36.62 -6.67
CA ALA A 119 14.92 36.55 -7.87
C ALA A 119 14.63 37.72 -8.82
N PHE A 120 13.36 38.06 -9.07
CA PHE A 120 12.93 39.24 -9.82
C PHE A 120 13.47 40.55 -9.20
N ALA A 121 13.56 40.62 -7.86
CA ALA A 121 14.20 41.75 -7.18
C ALA A 121 15.71 41.86 -7.47
N ASN A 122 16.40 40.75 -7.75
CA ASN A 122 17.84 40.72 -8.06
C ASN A 122 18.17 41.10 -9.51
N PHE A 123 17.23 40.99 -10.46
CA PHE A 123 17.46 41.40 -11.86
C PHE A 123 17.45 42.93 -12.09
N GLY A 124 17.08 43.70 -11.07
CA GLY A 124 17.13 45.17 -11.08
C GLY A 124 16.04 45.85 -11.92
N PRO A 125 16.00 47.21 -11.89
CA PRO A 125 15.03 48.01 -12.64
C PRO A 125 15.36 47.96 -14.14
N GLY A 126 14.82 46.95 -14.82
CA GLY A 126 15.06 46.67 -16.23
C GLY A 126 14.59 45.28 -16.68
N PHE A 127 14.32 44.37 -15.73
CA PHE A 127 13.71 43.07 -16.05
C PHE A 127 12.35 43.22 -16.73
N LYS A 128 12.24 42.69 -17.95
CA LYS A 128 10.97 42.62 -18.68
C LYS A 128 10.45 41.18 -18.58
N PRO A 129 9.30 40.94 -17.92
CA PRO A 129 8.75 39.59 -17.82
C PRO A 129 8.37 39.05 -19.19
N SER A 130 8.54 37.74 -19.38
CA SER A 130 8.17 37.02 -20.59
C SER A 130 6.69 37.26 -20.93
N SER A 131 6.41 37.52 -22.20
CA SER A 131 5.04 37.71 -22.67
C SER A 131 4.25 36.41 -22.62
N MET A 132 2.92 36.51 -22.56
CA MET A 132 2.02 35.35 -22.69
C MET A 132 2.22 34.59 -24.03
N HIS A 133 2.72 35.27 -25.07
CA HIS A 133 3.09 34.61 -26.31
C HIS A 133 4.34 33.74 -26.15
N GLU A 134 5.43 34.27 -25.57
CA GLU A 134 6.66 33.51 -25.32
C GLU A 134 6.42 32.33 -24.36
N MET A 135 5.66 32.55 -23.27
CA MET A 135 5.30 31.50 -22.32
C MET A 135 4.57 30.33 -22.98
N ARG A 136 3.54 30.59 -23.80
CA ARG A 136 2.74 29.54 -24.47
C ARG A 136 3.40 28.93 -25.71
N THR A 137 4.58 29.40 -26.13
CA THR A 137 5.21 28.97 -27.39
C THR A 137 6.64 28.46 -27.20
N CYS A 138 7.63 29.34 -27.03
CA CYS A 138 9.03 28.95 -26.96
C CYS A 138 9.30 28.25 -25.62
N ILE A 139 8.95 28.92 -24.51
CA ILE A 139 9.22 28.44 -23.15
C ILE A 139 8.48 27.12 -22.91
N LEU A 140 7.19 27.02 -23.22
CA LEU A 140 6.45 25.76 -23.09
C LEU A 140 7.04 24.61 -23.94
N LYS A 141 7.60 24.90 -25.13
CA LYS A 141 8.25 23.87 -25.96
C LYS A 141 9.60 23.43 -25.39
N GLU A 142 10.37 24.36 -24.85
CA GLU A 142 11.64 24.10 -24.18
C GLU A 142 11.40 23.24 -22.93
N GLU A 143 10.49 23.64 -22.04
CA GLU A 143 10.09 22.87 -20.86
C GLU A 143 9.57 21.46 -21.22
N VAL A 144 8.71 21.34 -22.23
CA VAL A 144 8.22 20.01 -22.70
C VAL A 144 9.35 19.17 -23.28
N ASN A 145 10.33 19.77 -23.95
CA ASN A 145 11.49 19.07 -24.48
C ASN A 145 12.40 18.58 -23.35
N ASP A 146 12.68 19.41 -22.36
CA ASP A 146 13.53 19.06 -21.21
C ASP A 146 12.88 17.98 -20.34
N LEU A 147 11.56 18.09 -20.10
CA LEU A 147 10.77 17.03 -19.47
C LEU A 147 10.78 15.73 -20.30
N SER A 148 10.81 15.79 -21.64
CA SER A 148 10.88 14.60 -22.48
C SER A 148 12.22 13.86 -22.34
N ILE A 149 13.32 14.58 -22.12
CA ILE A 149 14.64 13.99 -21.85
C ILE A 149 14.62 13.27 -20.50
N ILE A 150 14.07 13.90 -19.46
CA ILE A 150 13.93 13.29 -18.12
C ILE A 150 13.03 12.05 -18.18
N MET A 151 11.95 12.08 -18.98
CA MET A 151 11.06 10.94 -19.19
C MET A 151 11.79 9.72 -19.81
N GLU A 152 12.78 9.91 -20.68
CA GLU A 152 13.57 8.79 -21.23
C GLU A 152 14.43 8.08 -20.16
N ASP A 153 14.80 8.75 -19.07
CA ASP A 153 15.45 8.09 -17.94
C ASP A 153 14.45 7.26 -17.11
N HIS A 154 13.23 7.77 -16.87
CA HIS A 154 12.15 6.99 -16.25
C HIS A 154 11.76 5.76 -17.08
N LYS A 155 11.70 5.89 -18.42
CA LYS A 155 11.44 4.77 -19.35
C LYS A 155 12.41 3.60 -19.22
N LYS A 156 13.65 3.84 -18.79
CA LYS A 156 14.64 2.77 -18.55
C LYS A 156 14.24 1.92 -17.34
N ALA A 157 13.71 2.54 -16.29
CA ALA A 157 13.25 1.84 -15.08
C ALA A 157 11.99 1.00 -15.32
N TRP A 158 11.13 1.40 -16.26
CA TRP A 158 9.90 0.66 -16.61
C TRP A 158 10.17 -0.79 -17.02
N LYS A 159 11.28 -1.05 -17.73
CA LYS A 159 11.68 -2.40 -18.15
C LYS A 159 12.17 -3.29 -16.99
N GLN A 160 12.51 -2.70 -15.86
CA GLN A 160 13.04 -3.43 -14.69
C GLN A 160 11.97 -3.70 -13.64
N TYR A 161 11.11 -2.71 -13.37
CA TYR A 161 10.11 -2.78 -12.28
C TYR A 161 8.66 -2.87 -12.77
N GLY A 162 8.42 -2.61 -14.05
CA GLY A 162 7.10 -2.28 -14.58
C GLY A 162 6.60 -0.92 -14.06
N TYR A 163 5.36 -0.59 -14.41
CA TYR A 163 4.65 0.56 -13.87
C TYR A 163 3.15 0.29 -13.70
N SER A 164 2.52 1.15 -12.90
CA SER A 164 1.06 1.21 -12.72
C SER A 164 0.51 2.45 -13.41
N ILE A 165 -0.45 2.28 -14.32
CA ILE A 165 -1.20 3.40 -14.92
C ILE A 165 -2.30 3.79 -13.94
N MET A 166 -2.43 5.08 -13.65
CA MET A 166 -3.50 5.64 -12.82
C MET A 166 -4.37 6.56 -13.67
N SER A 167 -5.67 6.32 -13.67
CA SER A 167 -6.67 7.12 -14.38
C SER A 167 -7.52 7.86 -13.37
N ASP A 168 -7.46 9.18 -13.38
CA ASP A 168 -8.30 10.06 -12.56
C ASP A 168 -9.25 10.88 -13.45
N GLY A 169 -10.55 10.77 -13.21
CA GLY A 169 -11.58 11.42 -14.01
C GLY A 169 -12.31 12.48 -13.20
N TRP A 170 -12.18 13.75 -13.59
CA TRP A 170 -12.94 14.84 -12.99
C TRP A 170 -14.01 15.36 -13.96
N THR A 171 -15.12 15.85 -13.41
CA THR A 171 -16.18 16.53 -14.17
C THR A 171 -16.38 17.93 -13.61
N ASP A 172 -16.32 18.95 -14.46
CA ASP A 172 -16.54 20.33 -14.06
C ASP A 172 -18.03 20.68 -13.93
N GLY A 173 -18.34 21.82 -13.30
CA GLY A 173 -19.72 22.30 -13.15
C GLY A 173 -20.42 22.71 -14.46
N LYS A 174 -19.77 22.57 -15.62
CA LYS A 174 -20.31 22.76 -16.96
C LYS A 174 -20.46 21.42 -17.72
N SER A 175 -20.37 20.30 -17.00
CA SER A 175 -20.43 18.94 -17.53
C SER A 175 -19.28 18.55 -18.47
N ARG A 176 -18.15 19.27 -18.43
CA ARG A 176 -16.95 18.82 -19.13
C ARG A 176 -16.22 17.78 -18.29
N CYS A 177 -15.87 16.65 -18.89
CA CYS A 177 -15.12 15.60 -18.21
C CYS A 177 -13.72 15.52 -18.80
N LEU A 178 -12.69 15.59 -17.95
CA LEU A 178 -11.31 15.32 -18.35
C LEU A 178 -10.81 14.09 -17.60
N ILE A 179 -10.16 13.19 -18.32
CA ILE A 179 -9.53 11.99 -17.78
C ILE A 179 -8.02 12.18 -17.84
N ASN A 180 -7.39 12.25 -16.69
CA ASN A 180 -5.95 12.34 -16.53
C ASN A 180 -5.35 10.94 -16.44
N PHE A 181 -4.28 10.70 -17.19
CA PHE A 181 -3.48 9.49 -17.11
C PHE A 181 -2.12 9.82 -16.49
N LEU A 182 -1.80 9.15 -15.40
CA LEU A 182 -0.52 9.19 -14.72
C LEU A 182 0.12 7.80 -14.76
N VAL A 183 1.45 7.75 -14.69
CA VAL A 183 2.24 6.52 -14.67
C VAL A 183 3.08 6.54 -13.40
N ASN A 184 2.95 5.53 -12.54
CA ASN A 184 3.71 5.41 -11.31
C ASN A 184 4.71 4.24 -11.37
N SER A 185 5.91 4.47 -10.86
CA SER A 185 7.00 3.49 -10.75
C SER A 185 7.82 3.79 -9.48
N PRO A 186 8.74 2.91 -9.05
CA PRO A 186 9.67 3.21 -7.94
C PRO A 186 10.56 4.46 -8.17
N THR A 187 10.62 4.99 -9.39
CA THR A 187 11.32 6.25 -9.68
C THR A 187 10.47 7.51 -9.52
N GLY A 188 9.15 7.36 -9.28
CA GLY A 188 8.20 8.45 -9.12
C GLY A 188 6.98 8.34 -10.05
N THR A 189 6.03 9.26 -9.82
CA THR A 189 4.82 9.48 -10.63
C THR A 189 5.10 10.46 -11.77
N TRP A 190 4.63 10.16 -12.97
CA TRP A 190 4.70 11.02 -14.15
C TRP A 190 3.30 11.29 -14.72
N PHE A 191 3.01 12.54 -15.07
CA PHE A 191 1.79 12.89 -15.81
C PHE A 191 1.99 12.58 -17.30
N MET A 192 1.16 11.70 -17.86
CA MET A 192 1.29 11.27 -19.26
C MET A 192 0.49 12.18 -20.20
N LYS A 193 -0.83 12.21 -20.04
CA LYS A 193 -1.75 13.03 -20.85
C LYS A 193 -3.09 13.20 -20.17
N SER A 194 -3.85 14.21 -20.61
CA SER A 194 -5.26 14.39 -20.27
C SER A 194 -6.10 14.27 -21.54
N ILE A 195 -7.23 13.57 -21.47
CA ILE A 195 -8.18 13.39 -22.57
C ILE A 195 -9.49 14.08 -22.22
N ASP A 196 -10.00 14.90 -23.14
CA ASP A 196 -11.36 15.44 -23.01
C ASP A 196 -12.38 14.37 -23.39
N ALA A 197 -13.21 14.01 -22.42
CA ALA A 197 -14.25 13.00 -22.47
C ALA A 197 -15.66 13.59 -22.23
N SER A 198 -15.82 14.92 -22.40
CA SER A 198 -17.08 15.63 -22.18
C SER A 198 -18.26 15.04 -22.95
N ASP A 199 -18.03 14.61 -24.21
CA ASP A 199 -19.06 14.01 -25.07
C ASP A 199 -19.29 12.52 -24.80
N THR A 200 -18.46 11.87 -23.99
CA THR A 200 -18.30 10.40 -23.96
C THR A 200 -18.49 9.75 -22.57
N ILE A 201 -18.76 10.54 -21.53
CA ILE A 201 -18.95 10.15 -20.11
C ILE A 201 -19.82 8.89 -19.88
N LYS A 202 -20.76 8.58 -20.79
CA LYS A 202 -21.72 7.46 -20.66
C LYS A 202 -21.39 6.20 -21.47
N ASN A 203 -20.33 6.18 -22.29
CA ASN A 203 -20.02 5.02 -23.12
C ASN A 203 -18.76 4.27 -22.64
N GLY A 204 -18.96 3.08 -22.06
CA GLY A 204 -17.89 2.19 -21.64
C GLY A 204 -16.97 1.72 -22.78
N GLU A 205 -17.42 1.72 -24.04
CA GLU A 205 -16.58 1.33 -25.18
C GLU A 205 -15.50 2.38 -25.49
N LEU A 206 -15.83 3.67 -25.35
CA LEU A 206 -14.88 4.77 -25.54
C LEU A 206 -13.89 4.83 -24.37
N MET A 207 -14.37 4.62 -23.14
CA MET A 207 -13.51 4.47 -21.96
C MET A 207 -12.54 3.29 -22.09
N PHE A 208 -13.02 2.15 -22.58
CA PHE A 208 -12.16 1.01 -22.90
C PHE A 208 -11.13 1.40 -23.96
N LYS A 209 -11.54 2.02 -25.07
CA LYS A 209 -10.63 2.46 -26.12
C LYS A 209 -9.53 3.39 -25.60
N TYR A 210 -9.85 4.38 -24.75
CA TYR A 210 -8.83 5.29 -24.20
C TYR A 210 -7.82 4.56 -23.31
N LEU A 211 -8.28 3.68 -22.41
CA LEU A 211 -7.40 2.86 -21.57
C LEU A 211 -6.57 1.86 -22.40
N ASP A 212 -7.15 1.35 -23.49
CA ASP A 212 -6.51 0.43 -24.42
C ASP A 212 -5.39 1.10 -25.22
N GLU A 213 -5.65 2.29 -25.78
CA GLU A 213 -4.66 3.13 -26.46
C GLU A 213 -3.53 3.58 -25.52
N VAL A 214 -3.85 3.94 -24.26
CA VAL A 214 -2.83 4.29 -23.25
C VAL A 214 -1.94 3.09 -22.91
N VAL A 215 -2.49 1.88 -22.82
CA VAL A 215 -1.68 0.68 -22.59
C VAL A 215 -0.80 0.34 -23.81
N GLU A 216 -1.31 0.51 -25.02
CA GLU A 216 -0.56 0.25 -26.27
C GLU A 216 0.59 1.25 -26.47
N GLU A 217 0.39 2.53 -26.13
CA GLU A 217 1.41 3.58 -26.25
C GLU A 217 2.65 3.34 -25.36
N ILE A 218 2.48 2.67 -24.22
CA ILE A 218 3.54 2.47 -23.20
C ILE A 218 4.08 1.01 -23.25
N ALA A 219 3.57 0.21 -24.19
CA ALA A 219 3.85 -1.21 -24.42
C ALA A 219 3.45 -2.14 -23.26
N GLU A 220 2.60 -3.13 -23.57
CA GLU A 220 1.87 -3.93 -22.57
C GLU A 220 2.76 -4.81 -21.68
N GLU A 221 3.95 -5.18 -22.15
CA GLU A 221 4.92 -5.98 -21.40
C GLU A 221 5.48 -5.25 -20.16
N ASN A 222 5.34 -3.92 -20.10
CA ASN A 222 5.80 -3.10 -18.99
C ASN A 222 4.66 -2.70 -18.01
N VAL A 223 3.39 -2.96 -18.37
CA VAL A 223 2.23 -2.62 -17.52
C VAL A 223 1.98 -3.73 -16.49
N VAL A 224 2.15 -3.42 -15.21
CA VAL A 224 1.75 -4.32 -14.12
C VAL A 224 0.26 -4.17 -13.81
N GLN A 225 -0.20 -2.93 -13.73
CA GLN A 225 -1.49 -2.60 -13.14
C GLN A 225 -2.13 -1.37 -13.79
N VAL A 226 -3.46 -1.35 -13.84
CA VAL A 226 -4.27 -0.19 -14.19
C VAL A 226 -5.23 0.13 -13.05
N ILE A 227 -5.13 1.34 -12.52
CA ILE A 227 -5.90 1.86 -11.40
C ILE A 227 -6.90 2.89 -11.93
N THR A 228 -8.19 2.72 -11.62
CA THR A 228 -9.26 3.64 -12.03
C THR A 228 -10.19 3.94 -10.86
N ASP A 229 -11.18 4.82 -11.03
CA ASP A 229 -12.28 4.89 -10.06
C ASP A 229 -13.08 3.56 -9.97
N ASN A 230 -14.01 3.49 -9.00
CA ASN A 230 -14.83 2.31 -8.72
C ASN A 230 -16.28 2.45 -9.21
N ALA A 231 -16.57 3.40 -10.11
CA ALA A 231 -17.87 3.52 -10.75
C ALA A 231 -18.09 2.37 -11.75
N SER A 232 -19.35 1.96 -11.94
CA SER A 232 -19.70 0.70 -12.62
C SER A 232 -19.22 0.62 -14.07
N ASN A 233 -19.10 1.76 -14.77
CA ASN A 233 -18.47 1.87 -16.08
C ASN A 233 -17.00 1.47 -16.04
N TYR A 234 -16.21 2.01 -15.11
CA TYR A 234 -14.79 1.68 -14.98
C TYR A 234 -14.55 0.25 -14.50
N VAL A 235 -15.40 -0.28 -13.61
CA VAL A 235 -15.35 -1.70 -13.23
C VAL A 235 -15.53 -2.60 -14.45
N ASN A 236 -16.56 -2.36 -15.28
CA ASN A 236 -16.80 -3.14 -16.49
C ASN A 236 -15.65 -3.02 -17.50
N VAL A 237 -15.10 -1.82 -17.68
CA VAL A 237 -13.99 -1.55 -18.59
C VAL A 237 -12.69 -2.23 -18.12
N GLY A 238 -12.39 -2.15 -16.82
CA GLY A 238 -11.25 -2.80 -16.20
C GLY A 238 -11.28 -4.32 -16.32
N MET A 239 -12.45 -4.94 -16.15
CA MET A 239 -12.64 -6.37 -16.40
C MET A 239 -12.39 -6.73 -17.87
N ARG A 240 -12.93 -5.98 -18.83
CA ARG A 240 -12.64 -6.18 -20.28
C ARG A 240 -11.16 -6.00 -20.61
N LEU A 241 -10.46 -5.09 -19.93
CA LEU A 241 -9.02 -4.87 -20.10
C LEU A 241 -8.22 -6.09 -19.61
N MET A 242 -8.63 -6.68 -18.48
CA MET A 242 -8.09 -7.93 -17.96
C MET A 242 -8.44 -9.16 -18.82
N GLU A 243 -9.54 -9.13 -19.57
CA GLU A 243 -9.87 -10.18 -20.55
C GLU A 243 -9.00 -10.07 -21.80
N LYS A 244 -8.77 -8.85 -22.33
CA LYS A 244 -7.87 -8.61 -23.47
C LYS A 244 -6.41 -8.95 -23.12
N ARG A 245 -5.94 -8.56 -21.93
CA ARG A 245 -4.53 -8.67 -21.53
C ARG A 245 -4.31 -9.59 -20.34
N ARG A 246 -3.69 -10.74 -20.60
CA ARG A 246 -3.47 -11.80 -19.60
C ARG A 246 -2.49 -11.40 -18.50
N LYS A 247 -1.38 -10.73 -18.80
CA LYS A 247 -0.34 -10.35 -17.82
C LYS A 247 -0.60 -9.04 -17.06
N LEU A 248 -1.77 -8.41 -17.26
CA LEU A 248 -2.14 -7.11 -16.67
C LEU A 248 -3.24 -7.28 -15.61
N TRP A 249 -3.15 -6.53 -14.51
CA TRP A 249 -4.22 -6.40 -13.50
C TRP A 249 -4.97 -5.08 -13.61
N TRP A 250 -6.30 -5.10 -13.43
CA TRP A 250 -7.08 -3.91 -13.10
C TRP A 250 -7.44 -3.92 -11.61
N THR A 251 -7.44 -2.74 -10.99
CA THR A 251 -7.85 -2.54 -9.60
C THR A 251 -8.61 -1.22 -9.42
N PRO A 252 -9.65 -1.16 -8.57
CA PRO A 252 -10.27 0.10 -8.20
C PRO A 252 -9.35 0.91 -7.28
N CYS A 253 -9.46 2.24 -7.35
CA CYS A 253 -8.69 3.18 -6.55
C CYS A 253 -8.97 3.03 -5.05
N THR A 254 -7.92 2.76 -4.27
CA THR A 254 -7.99 2.53 -2.83
C THR A 254 -8.50 3.77 -2.07
N ALA A 255 -8.04 4.97 -2.43
CA ALA A 255 -8.50 6.21 -1.81
C ALA A 255 -10.01 6.41 -1.98
N HIS A 256 -10.51 6.30 -3.21
CA HIS A 256 -11.94 6.40 -3.52
C HIS A 256 -12.78 5.32 -2.81
N CYS A 257 -12.26 4.10 -2.65
CA CYS A 257 -12.93 3.06 -1.86
C CYS A 257 -13.03 3.43 -0.37
N ILE A 258 -12.02 4.08 0.20
CA ILE A 258 -12.05 4.58 1.60
C ILE A 258 -13.04 5.75 1.74
N ASP A 259 -13.12 6.65 0.77
CA ASP A 259 -14.13 7.71 0.75
C ASP A 259 -15.56 7.16 0.74
N LEU A 260 -15.82 6.13 -0.07
CA LEU A 260 -17.11 5.43 -0.09
C LEU A 260 -17.43 4.72 1.25
N ILE A 261 -16.41 4.23 1.96
CA ILE A 261 -16.55 3.70 3.33
C ILE A 261 -16.92 4.83 4.30
N LEU A 262 -16.22 5.97 4.24
CA LEU A 262 -16.49 7.15 5.07
C LEU A 262 -17.90 7.71 4.84
N GLU A 263 -18.35 7.78 3.58
CA GLU A 263 -19.70 8.18 3.20
C GLU A 263 -20.76 7.21 3.76
N ASP A 264 -20.55 5.90 3.63
CA ASP A 264 -21.45 4.87 4.15
C ASP A 264 -21.52 4.83 5.69
N ILE A 265 -20.45 5.24 6.36
CA ILE A 265 -20.40 5.44 7.83
C ILE A 265 -21.12 6.75 8.21
N GLY A 266 -20.97 7.81 7.42
CA GLY A 266 -21.69 9.09 7.59
C GLY A 266 -23.21 8.96 7.48
N LYS A 267 -23.71 7.98 6.72
CA LYS A 267 -25.14 7.63 6.61
C LYS A 267 -25.70 6.87 7.84
N LEU A 268 -24.87 6.46 8.80
CA LEU A 268 -25.34 5.77 10.00
C LEU A 268 -25.94 6.75 11.01
N ASN A 269 -27.07 6.38 11.62
CA ASN A 269 -27.67 7.15 12.71
C ASN A 269 -26.89 6.96 14.02
N VAL A 270 -25.73 7.62 14.12
CA VAL A 270 -24.83 7.61 15.29
C VAL A 270 -24.54 9.04 15.75
N HIS A 271 -24.29 9.24 17.04
CA HIS A 271 -23.93 10.55 17.57
C HIS A 271 -22.64 11.08 16.91
N ALA A 272 -22.62 12.36 16.53
CA ALA A 272 -21.49 13.01 15.84
C ALA A 272 -20.13 12.84 16.55
N THR A 273 -20.13 12.80 17.89
CA THR A 273 -18.91 12.55 18.70
C THR A 273 -18.40 11.11 18.61
N THR A 274 -19.27 10.14 18.33
CA THR A 274 -18.86 8.77 18.01
C THR A 274 -18.36 8.72 16.58
N LEU A 275 -19.12 9.30 15.64
CA LEU A 275 -18.77 9.37 14.22
C LEU A 275 -17.33 9.89 14.01
N SER A 276 -17.03 11.09 14.53
CA SER A 276 -15.70 11.71 14.46
C SER A 276 -14.58 10.82 15.00
N ARG A 277 -14.78 10.17 16.15
CA ARG A 277 -13.76 9.27 16.73
C ARG A 277 -13.58 7.97 15.93
N THR A 278 -14.55 7.59 15.11
CA THR A 278 -14.48 6.39 14.27
C THR A 278 -14.05 6.66 12.83
N THR A 279 -14.20 7.89 12.33
CA THR A 279 -13.70 8.27 11.00
C THR A 279 -12.24 8.67 10.99
N VAL A 280 -11.71 9.27 12.08
CA VAL A 280 -10.29 9.68 12.17
C VAL A 280 -9.29 8.55 11.80
N PRO A 281 -9.43 7.29 12.27
CA PRO A 281 -8.54 6.21 11.84
C PRO A 281 -8.58 5.95 10.33
N LEU A 282 -9.77 5.99 9.71
CA LEU A 282 -9.93 5.79 8.26
C LEU A 282 -9.38 6.97 7.45
N VAL A 283 -9.54 8.21 7.93
CA VAL A 283 -8.90 9.40 7.34
C VAL A 283 -7.37 9.32 7.44
N SER A 284 -6.83 8.65 8.47
CA SER A 284 -5.41 8.32 8.52
C SER A 284 -5.02 7.37 7.38
N VAL A 285 -5.76 6.27 7.17
CA VAL A 285 -5.50 5.35 6.05
C VAL A 285 -5.61 6.06 4.71
N LEU A 286 -6.61 6.91 4.52
CA LEU A 286 -6.79 7.70 3.29
C LEU A 286 -5.53 8.53 2.98
N ARG A 287 -4.96 9.22 3.98
CA ARG A 287 -3.73 10.01 3.81
C ARG A 287 -2.49 9.17 3.51
N GLU A 288 -2.42 7.95 4.04
CA GLU A 288 -1.30 7.04 3.78
C GLU A 288 -1.36 6.46 2.36
N VAL A 289 -2.56 6.24 1.80
CA VAL A 289 -2.71 5.73 0.42
C VAL A 289 -2.68 6.81 -0.66
N ASP A 290 -2.90 8.06 -0.26
CA ASP A 290 -2.80 9.27 -1.10
C ASP A 290 -1.41 9.94 -1.00
N SER A 291 -0.50 9.38 -0.19
CA SER A 291 0.88 9.85 -0.04
C SER A 291 1.82 9.17 -1.03
N GLU A 292 2.66 9.96 -1.68
CA GLU A 292 3.79 9.47 -2.49
C GLU A 292 5.04 9.17 -1.64
N GLU A 293 5.01 9.38 -0.33
CA GLU A 293 6.17 9.19 0.56
C GLU A 293 6.57 7.72 0.75
N ARG A 294 5.68 6.76 0.51
CA ARG A 294 5.96 5.30 0.61
C ARG A 294 5.00 4.44 -0.23
N PRO A 295 5.39 3.25 -0.72
CA PRO A 295 4.53 2.35 -1.51
C PRO A 295 3.32 1.81 -0.72
N ALA A 296 2.17 2.48 -0.85
CA ALA A 296 0.94 2.13 -0.11
C ALA A 296 0.46 0.68 -0.32
N MET A 297 0.66 0.10 -1.51
CA MET A 297 0.17 -1.23 -1.91
C MET A 297 0.50 -2.34 -0.89
N GLY A 298 1.70 -2.30 -0.30
CA GLY A 298 2.16 -3.31 0.66
C GLY A 298 1.66 -3.11 2.11
N TYR A 299 1.02 -1.98 2.41
CA TYR A 299 0.59 -1.62 3.77
C TYR A 299 -0.93 -1.58 3.96
N ILE A 300 -1.74 -1.58 2.89
CA ILE A 300 -3.21 -1.43 2.95
C ILE A 300 -3.88 -2.42 3.93
N TYR A 301 -3.41 -3.66 4.03
CA TYR A 301 -3.91 -4.65 5.00
C TYR A 301 -3.63 -4.27 6.46
N GLU A 302 -2.38 -3.92 6.79
CA GLU A 302 -2.01 -3.46 8.14
C GLU A 302 -2.77 -2.18 8.48
N LEU A 303 -2.79 -1.20 7.56
CA LEU A 303 -3.44 0.08 7.77
C LEU A 303 -4.94 -0.07 8.05
N MET A 304 -5.63 -0.95 7.32
CA MET A 304 -7.06 -1.21 7.52
C MET A 304 -7.33 -1.95 8.84
N ASP A 305 -6.52 -2.94 9.20
CA ASP A 305 -6.66 -3.67 10.46
C ASP A 305 -6.36 -2.77 11.67
N SER A 306 -5.26 -2.02 11.60
CA SER A 306 -4.87 -0.94 12.52
C SER A 306 -5.98 0.11 12.67
N ALA A 307 -6.68 0.46 11.58
CA ALA A 307 -7.86 1.35 11.65
C ALA A 307 -9.05 0.69 12.36
N LYS A 308 -9.36 -0.58 12.08
CA LYS A 308 -10.41 -1.35 12.79
C LYS A 308 -10.11 -1.45 14.28
N GLU A 309 -8.89 -1.79 14.69
CA GLU A 309 -8.44 -1.82 16.09
C GLU A 309 -8.65 -0.45 16.77
N LYS A 310 -8.18 0.64 16.14
CA LYS A 310 -8.35 2.02 16.64
C LYS A 310 -9.82 2.42 16.77
N ILE A 311 -10.69 1.99 15.85
CA ILE A 311 -12.15 2.20 15.92
C ILE A 311 -12.75 1.48 17.13
N ALA A 312 -12.40 0.20 17.35
CA ALA A 312 -12.89 -0.58 18.49
C ALA A 312 -12.40 0.00 19.82
N PHE A 313 -11.12 0.40 19.90
CA PHE A 313 -10.55 1.11 21.05
C PHE A 313 -11.28 2.43 21.33
N ASN A 314 -11.55 3.25 20.30
CA ASN A 314 -12.31 4.48 20.46
C ASN A 314 -13.75 4.25 20.95
N CYS A 315 -14.35 3.12 20.57
CA CYS A 315 -15.63 2.64 21.10
C CYS A 315 -15.54 1.94 22.47
N ARG A 316 -14.37 1.96 23.14
CA ARG A 316 -14.08 1.29 24.42
C ARG A 316 -14.29 -0.22 24.40
N GLY A 317 -14.06 -0.87 23.26
CA GLY A 317 -14.33 -2.31 23.09
C GLY A 317 -15.82 -2.69 23.09
N VAL A 318 -16.74 -1.71 23.02
CA VAL A 318 -18.18 -1.99 23.00
C VAL A 318 -18.63 -2.35 21.58
N GLU A 319 -18.73 -3.64 21.29
CA GLU A 319 -19.09 -4.18 19.96
C GLU A 319 -20.38 -3.58 19.38
N ARG A 320 -21.41 -3.33 20.21
CA ARG A 320 -22.64 -2.67 19.76
C ARG A 320 -22.44 -1.28 19.14
N LYS A 321 -21.30 -0.62 19.40
CA LYS A 321 -20.95 0.70 18.84
C LYS A 321 -20.10 0.60 17.58
N TYR A 322 -19.07 -0.26 17.56
CA TYR A 322 -18.18 -0.37 16.40
C TYR A 322 -18.61 -1.44 15.38
N GLY A 323 -19.33 -2.48 15.78
CA GLY A 323 -19.78 -3.57 14.89
C GLY A 323 -20.57 -3.10 13.66
N PRO A 324 -21.51 -2.13 13.77
CA PRO A 324 -22.16 -1.55 12.58
C PRO A 324 -21.19 -0.84 11.62
N ILE A 325 -20.10 -0.27 12.14
CA ILE A 325 -19.07 0.47 11.40
C ILE A 325 -18.12 -0.51 10.72
N TRP A 326 -17.64 -1.53 11.45
CA TRP A 326 -16.87 -2.64 10.88
C TRP A 326 -17.62 -3.32 9.74
N ARG A 327 -18.93 -3.62 9.90
CA ARG A 327 -19.74 -4.15 8.79
C ARG A 327 -19.78 -3.25 7.56
N LYS A 328 -19.76 -1.91 7.71
CA LYS A 328 -19.66 -1.00 6.55
C LYS A 328 -18.29 -1.06 5.88
N ILE A 329 -17.21 -1.18 6.66
CA ILE A 329 -15.86 -1.41 6.16
C ILE A 329 -15.81 -2.74 5.40
N ASP A 330 -16.28 -3.84 5.99
CA ASP A 330 -16.20 -5.20 5.44
C ASP A 330 -17.01 -5.35 4.14
N VAL A 331 -18.20 -4.75 4.06
CA VAL A 331 -19.06 -4.74 2.86
C VAL A 331 -18.38 -4.06 1.67
N ARG A 332 -17.46 -3.11 1.90
CA ARG A 332 -16.67 -2.44 0.86
C ARG A 332 -15.32 -3.12 0.64
N TRP A 333 -14.70 -3.62 1.70
CA TRP A 333 -13.41 -4.31 1.67
C TRP A 333 -13.42 -5.48 0.70
N THR A 334 -14.27 -6.48 0.95
CA THR A 334 -14.27 -7.76 0.20
C THR A 334 -14.47 -7.59 -1.31
N PRO A 335 -15.42 -6.76 -1.82
CA PRO A 335 -15.62 -6.61 -3.27
C PRO A 335 -14.72 -5.58 -3.95
N GLN A 336 -14.07 -4.66 -3.20
CA GLN A 336 -13.37 -3.49 -3.79
C GLN A 336 -11.88 -3.46 -3.44
N LEU A 337 -11.54 -3.44 -2.15
CA LEU A 337 -10.16 -3.31 -1.65
C LEU A 337 -9.40 -4.64 -1.56
N HIS A 338 -10.08 -5.74 -1.28
CA HIS A 338 -9.48 -7.07 -1.26
C HIS A 338 -9.18 -7.50 -2.71
N ARG A 339 -7.93 -7.27 -3.14
CA ARG A 339 -7.43 -7.61 -4.49
C ARG A 339 -6.16 -8.44 -4.40
N PRO A 340 -5.90 -9.36 -5.36
CA PRO A 340 -4.69 -10.18 -5.39
C PRO A 340 -3.39 -9.37 -5.31
N LEU A 341 -3.30 -8.21 -5.97
CA LEU A 341 -2.12 -7.34 -5.87
C LEU A 341 -1.91 -6.74 -4.47
N HIS A 342 -2.98 -6.33 -3.77
CA HIS A 342 -2.88 -5.83 -2.39
C HIS A 342 -2.47 -6.96 -1.42
N ALA A 343 -3.01 -8.17 -1.62
CA ALA A 343 -2.62 -9.36 -0.85
C ALA A 343 -1.15 -9.74 -1.09
N THR A 344 -0.72 -9.73 -2.35
CA THR A 344 0.65 -9.99 -2.78
C THR A 344 1.62 -8.97 -2.17
N GLY A 345 1.28 -7.68 -2.25
CA GLY A 345 2.06 -6.60 -1.64
C GLY A 345 2.21 -6.76 -0.13
N TYR A 346 1.12 -7.12 0.57
CA TYR A 346 1.18 -7.40 2.02
C TYR A 346 2.03 -8.64 2.34
N TYR A 347 1.96 -9.71 1.55
CA TYR A 347 2.77 -10.91 1.74
C TYR A 347 4.26 -10.65 1.51
N LEU A 348 4.61 -9.91 0.45
CA LEU A 348 5.99 -9.68 0.02
C LEU A 348 6.68 -8.52 0.76
N ASN A 349 5.97 -7.77 1.60
CA ASN A 349 6.54 -6.70 2.43
C ASN A 349 7.35 -7.28 3.60
N PRO A 350 8.71 -7.20 3.61
CA PRO A 350 9.53 -7.85 4.62
C PRO A 350 9.30 -7.33 6.05
N GLN A 351 9.07 -6.01 6.20
CA GLN A 351 8.77 -5.37 7.49
C GLN A 351 7.55 -6.02 8.16
N LEU A 352 6.52 -6.29 7.35
CA LEU A 352 5.29 -6.92 7.83
C LEU A 352 5.46 -8.44 7.94
N ARG A 353 6.05 -9.10 6.94
CA ARG A 353 6.21 -10.56 6.84
C ARG A 353 6.90 -11.18 8.04
N TYR A 354 7.98 -10.55 8.51
CA TYR A 354 8.78 -11.03 9.64
C TYR A 354 8.38 -10.39 10.99
N GLY A 355 7.46 -9.41 10.98
CA GLY A 355 6.95 -8.77 12.17
C GLY A 355 5.98 -9.66 12.96
N ASP A 356 5.92 -9.46 14.28
CA ASP A 356 5.03 -10.21 15.19
C ASP A 356 3.52 -10.11 14.85
N LYS A 357 3.13 -9.12 14.03
CA LYS A 357 1.76 -8.87 13.60
C LYS A 357 1.38 -9.53 12.27
N PHE A 358 2.27 -10.26 11.60
CA PHE A 358 1.92 -10.88 10.31
C PHE A 358 0.80 -11.91 10.46
N PHE A 359 -0.28 -11.76 9.68
CA PHE A 359 -1.34 -12.76 9.62
C PHE A 359 -1.35 -13.45 8.26
N ASN A 360 -0.83 -14.69 8.23
CA ASN A 360 -0.74 -15.52 7.03
C ASN A 360 -2.10 -16.16 6.71
N ALA A 361 -3.10 -15.34 6.38
CA ALA A 361 -4.43 -15.81 6.02
C ALA A 361 -4.43 -16.56 4.69
N ASP A 362 -5.34 -17.53 4.55
CA ASP A 362 -5.51 -18.26 3.29
C ASP A 362 -5.87 -17.33 2.12
N GLU A 363 -6.59 -16.23 2.38
CA GLU A 363 -6.91 -15.21 1.38
C GLU A 363 -5.66 -14.47 0.86
N VAL A 364 -4.66 -14.25 1.73
CA VAL A 364 -3.41 -13.57 1.37
C VAL A 364 -2.54 -14.49 0.51
N ARG A 365 -2.42 -15.77 0.93
CA ARG A 365 -1.70 -16.80 0.14
C ARG A 365 -2.36 -17.04 -1.22
N LYS A 366 -3.69 -17.08 -1.25
CA LYS A 366 -4.46 -17.21 -2.50
C LYS A 366 -4.22 -16.01 -3.43
N GLY A 367 -4.26 -14.78 -2.90
CA GLY A 367 -3.96 -13.57 -3.68
C GLY A 367 -2.55 -13.57 -4.27
N LEU A 368 -1.55 -14.02 -3.51
CA LEU A 368 -0.18 -14.22 -4.01
C LEU A 368 -0.15 -15.18 -5.21
N PHE A 369 -0.73 -16.38 -5.06
CA PHE A 369 -0.72 -17.37 -6.14
C PHE A 369 -1.52 -16.92 -7.37
N GLU A 370 -2.66 -16.24 -7.20
CA GLU A 370 -3.42 -15.66 -8.32
C GLU A 370 -2.61 -14.60 -9.10
N CYS A 371 -1.83 -13.76 -8.40
CA CYS A 371 -0.92 -12.82 -9.06
C CYS A 371 0.20 -13.53 -9.82
N MET A 372 0.83 -14.53 -9.21
CA MET A 372 1.90 -15.31 -9.83
C MET A 372 1.40 -16.09 -11.06
N ASP A 373 0.25 -16.77 -10.98
CA ASP A 373 -0.37 -17.52 -12.08
C ASP A 373 -0.75 -16.62 -13.28
N ARG A 374 -1.03 -15.34 -13.00
CA ARG A 374 -1.45 -14.37 -14.03
C ARG A 374 -0.25 -13.68 -14.71
N MET A 375 0.78 -13.32 -13.94
CA MET A 375 1.88 -12.50 -14.43
C MET A 375 3.10 -13.29 -14.91
N LEU A 376 3.40 -14.42 -14.25
CA LEU A 376 4.60 -15.21 -14.51
C LEU A 376 4.35 -16.32 -15.53
N ASP A 377 5.33 -16.62 -16.37
CA ASP A 377 5.37 -17.88 -17.11
C ASP A 377 5.77 -19.06 -16.20
N TYR A 378 5.76 -20.28 -16.75
CA TYR A 378 6.07 -21.49 -15.99
C TYR A 378 7.50 -21.52 -15.40
N GLN A 379 8.49 -20.99 -16.11
CA GLN A 379 9.89 -20.95 -15.67
C GLN A 379 10.14 -19.83 -14.66
N GLU A 380 9.51 -18.67 -14.87
CA GLU A 380 9.47 -17.57 -13.91
C GLU A 380 8.80 -18.02 -12.61
N ARG A 381 7.67 -18.73 -12.70
CA ARG A 381 6.92 -19.25 -11.56
C ARG A 381 7.74 -20.24 -10.74
N LEU A 382 8.37 -21.24 -11.37
CA LEU A 382 9.19 -22.23 -10.68
C LEU A 382 10.34 -21.59 -9.89
N LYS A 383 10.98 -20.55 -10.45
CA LYS A 383 12.02 -19.77 -9.75
C LYS A 383 11.44 -19.00 -8.57
N ALA A 384 10.29 -18.36 -8.76
CA ALA A 384 9.62 -17.59 -7.73
C ALA A 384 9.16 -18.48 -6.55
N ASP A 385 8.64 -19.70 -6.80
CA ASP A 385 8.28 -20.64 -5.73
C ASP A 385 9.52 -21.05 -4.90
N ILE A 386 10.68 -21.31 -5.53
CA ILE A 386 11.95 -21.62 -4.83
C ILE A 386 12.46 -20.42 -4.01
N GLN A 387 12.31 -19.21 -4.55
CA GLN A 387 12.67 -17.98 -3.82
C GLN A 387 11.71 -17.70 -2.66
N LEU A 388 10.42 -18.00 -2.80
CA LEU A 388 9.43 -17.88 -1.73
C LEU A 388 9.75 -18.79 -0.54
N ASP A 389 10.22 -20.02 -0.76
CA ASP A 389 10.68 -20.88 0.34
C ASP A 389 11.87 -20.27 1.10
N SER A 390 12.74 -19.52 0.41
CA SER A 390 13.89 -18.83 1.00
C SER A 390 13.47 -17.55 1.74
N TYR A 391 12.53 -16.81 1.17
CA TYR A 391 11.89 -15.64 1.77
C TYR A 391 11.10 -16.00 3.03
N ASP A 392 10.24 -17.02 2.98
CA ASP A 392 9.45 -17.51 4.12
C ASP A 392 10.32 -17.95 5.32
N GLN A 393 11.58 -18.30 5.08
CA GLN A 393 12.57 -18.69 6.09
C GLN A 393 13.57 -17.59 6.46
N ALA A 394 13.45 -16.39 5.88
CA ALA A 394 14.40 -15.28 6.02
C ALA A 394 15.86 -15.69 5.71
N MET A 395 16.06 -16.52 4.68
CA MET A 395 17.39 -17.03 4.31
C MET A 395 18.15 -16.06 3.40
N GLY A 396 19.47 -15.97 3.61
CA GLY A 396 20.36 -15.14 2.80
C GLY A 396 20.00 -13.66 2.89
N GLU A 397 19.95 -12.99 1.74
CA GLU A 397 19.67 -11.55 1.65
C GLU A 397 18.25 -11.18 2.11
N PHE A 398 17.28 -12.10 1.98
CA PHE A 398 15.88 -11.87 2.38
C PHE A 398 15.70 -11.67 3.90
N GLY A 399 16.61 -12.20 4.72
CA GLY A 399 16.64 -11.98 6.17
C GLY A 399 17.66 -10.94 6.63
N SER A 400 18.29 -10.22 5.69
CA SER A 400 19.25 -9.17 6.03
C SER A 400 18.53 -7.99 6.69
N ARG A 401 19.22 -7.28 7.59
CA ARG A 401 18.68 -6.03 8.17
C ARG A 401 18.33 -5.01 7.10
N ILE A 402 19.05 -4.96 5.98
CA ILE A 402 18.73 -4.06 4.87
C ILE A 402 17.35 -4.41 4.29
N ALA A 403 17.07 -5.69 4.01
CA ALA A 403 15.76 -6.11 3.50
C ALA A 403 14.62 -5.86 4.51
N ILE A 404 14.90 -5.94 5.82
CA ILE A 404 13.90 -5.76 6.88
C ILE A 404 13.68 -4.29 7.24
N ASP A 405 14.74 -3.48 7.29
CA ASP A 405 14.74 -2.08 7.73
C ASP A 405 14.63 -1.08 6.56
N LEU A 406 14.47 -1.56 5.31
CA LEU A 406 14.25 -0.74 4.13
C LEU A 406 12.89 -0.03 4.20
N GLU A 407 12.92 1.23 4.65
CA GLU A 407 11.90 2.22 4.31
C GLU A 407 12.02 2.51 2.80
N HIS A 408 11.05 1.97 2.04
CA HIS A 408 10.82 2.26 0.63
C HIS A 408 9.80 3.39 0.47
#